data_AF-A0A510JNV5-F1
#
_entry.id   AF-A0A510JNV5-F1
#
_cell.length_a   1.000
_cell.length_b   1.000
_cell.length_c   1.000
_cell.angle_alpha   90.00
_cell.angle_beta   90.00
_cell.angle_gamma   90.00
#
_symmetry.space_group_name_H-M   'P 1'
#
loop_
_entity.id
_entity.type
_entity.pdbx_description
1 polymer ?
#
loop_
_entity_poly.entity_id
_entity_poly.type
_entity_poly.pdbx_seq_one_letter_code
_entity_poly.pdbx_strand_id
1 'polypeptide(L)'
;MTKTDLIYSATVKNNDYRNYRISEIEEVWFTNENIEKKDKKYIDDVYKNFDPFLSYKNTVKVEFTEKGVELYEKVLTNRPKLLNKKDGIYTFECDNKLAMVYFAQFFSNVKILEPSELKERLKNELKKTIKIYENEEEKDV
;
A
#
# COMPACT_ATOMS: atom_id res chain seq x y z
N MET A 1 -15.53 -11.30 -10.90
CA MET A 1 -14.23 -10.63 -10.77
C MET A 1 -14.16 -9.57 -11.87
N THR A 2 -14.36 -8.29 -11.54
CA THR A 2 -14.22 -7.19 -12.50
C THR A 2 -12.74 -7.03 -12.83
N LYS A 3 -12.34 -7.27 -14.09
CA LYS A 3 -10.99 -6.96 -14.54
C LYS A 3 -10.82 -5.44 -14.50
N THR A 4 -9.75 -4.97 -13.87
CA THR A 4 -9.35 -3.56 -13.89
C THR A 4 -8.14 -3.45 -14.80
N ASP A 5 -8.24 -2.62 -15.83
CA ASP A 5 -7.11 -2.31 -16.71
C ASP A 5 -6.36 -1.08 -16.20
N LEU A 6 -5.02 -1.15 -16.25
CA LEU A 6 -4.11 -0.13 -15.72
C LEU A 6 -3.13 0.32 -16.81
N ILE A 7 -2.79 1.60 -16.81
CA ILE A 7 -1.66 2.16 -17.55
C ILE A 7 -0.52 2.41 -16.57
N TYR A 8 0.63 1.78 -16.82
CA TYR A 8 1.87 2.07 -16.13
C TYR A 8 2.63 3.20 -16.85
N SER A 9 2.97 4.28 -16.15
CA SER A 9 3.66 5.43 -16.73
C SER A 9 4.67 6.07 -15.79
N ALA A 10 5.70 6.70 -16.37
CA ALA A 10 6.64 7.55 -15.63
C ALA A 10 6.03 8.95 -15.46
N THR A 11 6.04 9.48 -14.25
CA THR A 11 5.52 10.83 -13.97
C THR A 11 6.67 11.83 -13.90
N VAL A 12 6.57 12.93 -14.66
CA VAL A 12 7.53 14.03 -14.61
C VAL A 12 7.39 14.81 -13.29
N LYS A 13 6.16 15.19 -12.94
CA LYS A 13 5.84 16.03 -11.77
C LYS A 13 6.39 15.49 -10.45
N ASN A 14 6.26 14.18 -10.23
CA ASN A 14 6.62 13.54 -8.96
C ASN A 14 7.93 12.76 -9.06
N ASN A 15 8.58 12.79 -10.23
CA ASN A 15 9.80 12.04 -10.50
C ASN A 15 9.72 10.54 -10.09
N ASP A 16 8.56 9.90 -10.29
CA ASP A 16 8.30 8.49 -9.94
C ASP A 16 7.65 7.71 -11.10
N TYR A 17 7.26 6.46 -10.85
CA TYR A 17 6.45 5.64 -11.76
C TYR A 17 5.10 5.34 -11.08
N ARG A 18 4.01 5.31 -11.85
CA ARG A 18 2.65 5.15 -11.33
C ARG A 18 1.79 4.27 -12.23
N ASN A 19 0.81 3.63 -11.61
CA ASN A 19 -0.29 2.96 -12.30
C ASN A 19 -1.54 3.85 -12.24
N TYR A 20 -2.17 4.07 -13.39
CA TYR A 20 -3.44 4.79 -13.53
C TYR A 20 -4.53 3.82 -14.00
N ARG A 21 -5.73 3.89 -13.43
CA ARG A 21 -6.87 3.11 -13.94
C ARG A 21 -7.32 3.70 -15.25
N ILE A 22 -7.46 2.87 -16.29
CA ILE A 22 -7.97 3.33 -17.59
C ILE A 22 -9.34 3.99 -17.43
N SER A 23 -10.19 3.42 -16.57
CA SER A 23 -11.52 3.96 -16.27
C SER A 23 -11.53 5.33 -15.59
N GLU A 24 -10.39 5.79 -15.05
CA GLU A 24 -10.25 7.09 -14.38
C GLU A 24 -9.51 8.12 -15.24
N ILE A 25 -9.14 7.79 -16.49
CA ILE A 25 -8.51 8.72 -17.41
C ILE A 25 -9.59 9.50 -18.15
N GLU A 26 -9.65 10.80 -17.92
CA GLU A 26 -10.58 11.71 -18.60
C GLU A 26 -10.09 12.07 -20.00
N GLU A 27 -8.81 12.48 -20.12
CA GLU A 27 -8.23 12.97 -21.38
C GLU A 27 -6.73 12.64 -21.49
N VAL A 28 -6.24 12.50 -22.73
CA VAL A 28 -4.82 12.27 -23.05
C VAL A 28 -4.38 13.23 -24.15
N TRP A 29 -3.28 13.94 -23.91
CA TRP A 29 -2.73 14.95 -24.82
C TRP A 29 -1.27 14.65 -25.14
N PHE A 30 -0.84 14.95 -26.36
CA PHE A 30 0.57 14.91 -26.73
C PHE A 30 1.20 16.28 -26.47
N THR A 31 2.34 16.31 -25.78
CA THR A 31 3.16 17.52 -25.61
C THR A 31 4.33 17.49 -26.59
N ASN A 32 4.83 18.67 -26.96
CA ASN A 32 6.06 18.79 -27.75
C ASN A 32 7.34 18.59 -26.91
N GLU A 33 7.19 18.26 -25.62
CA GLU A 33 8.31 18.05 -24.72
C GLU A 33 8.89 16.65 -24.89
N ASN A 34 10.21 16.57 -25.06
CA ASN A 34 10.90 15.29 -25.13
C ASN A 34 11.35 14.88 -23.72
N ILE A 35 10.62 13.97 -23.10
CA ILE A 35 10.91 13.50 -21.73
C ILE A 35 11.67 12.17 -21.82
N GLU A 36 12.98 12.22 -21.60
CA GLU A 36 13.81 11.02 -21.48
C GLU A 36 13.90 10.54 -20.03
N LYS A 37 12.86 9.84 -19.56
CA LYS A 37 12.95 9.07 -18.33
C LYS A 37 12.66 7.60 -18.62
N LYS A 38 13.74 6.83 -18.81
CA LYS A 38 13.68 5.38 -19.06
C LYS A 38 14.74 4.67 -18.24
N ASP A 39 14.43 4.38 -16.97
CA ASP A 39 15.19 3.36 -16.25
C ASP A 39 14.76 2.00 -16.79
N LYS A 40 15.43 1.54 -17.85
CA LYS A 40 15.10 0.27 -18.52
C LYS A 40 15.13 -0.91 -17.55
N LYS A 41 16.09 -0.92 -16.62
CA LYS A 41 16.22 -2.01 -15.64
C LYS A 41 15.01 -2.04 -14.70
N TYR A 42 14.60 -0.88 -14.19
CA TYR A 42 13.41 -0.79 -13.36
C TYR A 42 12.13 -1.19 -14.12
N ILE A 43 11.97 -0.70 -15.36
CA ILE A 43 10.81 -1.04 -16.20
C ILE A 43 10.74 -2.56 -16.47
N ASP A 44 11.88 -3.18 -16.79
CA ASP A 44 11.96 -4.63 -17.01
C ASP A 44 11.65 -5.42 -15.73
N ASP A 45 12.10 -4.94 -14.57
CA ASP A 45 11.79 -5.56 -13.26
C ASP A 45 10.29 -5.45 -12.93
N VAL A 46 9.66 -4.29 -13.19
CA VAL A 46 8.20 -4.09 -13.02
C VAL A 46 7.41 -5.00 -13.97
N TYR A 47 7.84 -5.13 -15.23
CA TYR A 47 7.17 -6.01 -16.18
C TYR A 47 7.21 -7.47 -15.73
N LYS A 48 8.35 -7.93 -15.19
CA LYS A 48 8.51 -9.31 -14.69
C LYS A 48 7.76 -9.58 -13.38
N ASN A 49 7.61 -8.56 -12.53
CA ASN A 49 7.05 -8.70 -11.18
C ASN A 49 5.80 -7.82 -10.98
N PHE A 50 5.01 -7.63 -12.04
CA PHE A 50 3.95 -6.62 -12.06
C PHE A 50 2.99 -6.77 -10.88
N ASP A 51 2.89 -5.73 -10.08
CA ASP A 51 1.88 -5.56 -9.05
C ASP A 51 1.16 -4.20 -9.22
N PRO A 52 -0.17 -4.14 -9.09
CA PRO A 52 -0.95 -2.90 -9.26
C PRO A 52 -0.53 -1.72 -8.38
N PHE A 53 0.17 -1.99 -7.28
CA PHE A 53 0.57 -1.02 -6.27
C PHE A 53 2.03 -0.57 -6.42
N LEU A 54 2.78 -1.12 -7.38
CA LEU A 54 4.23 -0.93 -7.52
C LEU A 54 5.00 -1.16 -6.21
N SER A 55 4.55 -2.18 -5.49
CA SER A 55 5.05 -2.61 -4.18
C SER A 55 6.43 -3.23 -4.21
N TYR A 56 6.95 -3.55 -5.40
CA TYR A 56 8.22 -4.25 -5.56
C TYR A 56 9.34 -3.61 -4.73
N LYS A 57 9.97 -4.42 -3.86
CA LYS A 57 11.01 -4.06 -2.85
C LYS A 57 10.54 -3.26 -1.64
N ASN A 58 9.28 -2.84 -1.56
CA ASN A 58 8.74 -2.28 -0.33
C ASN A 58 8.42 -3.42 0.64
N THR A 59 8.98 -3.33 1.85
CA THR A 59 8.76 -4.35 2.89
C THR A 59 8.06 -3.76 4.08
N VAL A 60 7.04 -4.48 4.57
CA VAL A 60 6.35 -4.17 5.81
C VAL A 60 6.59 -5.29 6.80
N LYS A 61 7.07 -4.95 7.99
CA LYS A 61 7.27 -5.90 9.09
C LYS A 61 6.16 -5.72 10.11
N VAL A 62 5.57 -6.83 10.51
CA VAL A 62 4.52 -6.85 11.53
C VAL A 62 4.74 -7.97 12.52
N GLU A 63 4.17 -7.79 13.71
CA GLU A 63 4.03 -8.80 14.74
C GLU A 63 2.53 -9.03 14.96
N PHE A 64 2.10 -10.29 14.99
CA PHE A 64 0.72 -10.66 15.25
C PHE A 64 0.56 -11.20 16.67
N THR A 65 -0.63 -11.02 17.24
CA THR A 65 -1.08 -11.86 18.36
C THR A 65 -1.50 -13.24 17.83
N GLU A 66 -1.76 -14.22 18.70
CA GLU A 66 -2.29 -15.53 18.30
C GLU A 66 -3.59 -15.39 17.49
N LYS A 67 -4.53 -14.56 17.97
CA LYS A 67 -5.76 -14.22 17.23
C LYS A 67 -5.47 -13.50 15.92
N GLY A 68 -4.42 -12.68 15.87
CA GLY A 68 -3.95 -12.02 14.65
C GLY A 68 -3.47 -13.02 13.60
N VAL A 69 -2.83 -14.11 14.01
CA VAL A 69 -2.43 -15.20 13.11
C VAL A 69 -3.68 -15.91 12.56
N GLU A 70 -4.68 -16.20 13.39
CA GLU A 70 -5.94 -16.79 12.91
C GLU A 70 -6.67 -15.90 11.89
N LEU A 71 -6.71 -14.58 12.15
CA LEU A 71 -7.29 -13.60 11.22
C LEU A 71 -6.49 -13.55 9.93
N TYR A 72 -5.16 -13.51 10.04
CA TYR A 72 -4.26 -13.54 8.89
C TYR A 72 -4.56 -14.74 8.00
N GLU A 73 -4.72 -15.95 8.55
CA GLU A 73 -4.99 -17.18 7.81
C GLU A 73 -6.35 -17.20 7.10
N LYS A 74 -7.38 -16.58 7.69
CA LYS A 74 -8.75 -16.54 7.14
C LYS A 74 -8.96 -15.43 6.11
N VAL A 75 -8.35 -14.26 6.31
CA VAL A 75 -8.57 -13.10 5.44
C VAL A 75 -7.62 -13.15 4.23
N LEU A 76 -8.16 -13.62 3.10
CA LEU A 76 -7.41 -13.77 1.84
C LEU A 76 -7.41 -12.48 1.00
N THR A 77 -8.49 -11.70 1.06
CA THR A 77 -8.65 -10.49 0.25
C THR A 77 -7.57 -9.47 0.57
N ASN A 78 -6.89 -8.95 -0.46
CA ASN A 78 -5.80 -7.98 -0.34
C ASN A 78 -4.60 -8.47 0.51
N ARG A 79 -4.47 -9.78 0.75
CA ARG A 79 -3.35 -10.33 1.52
C ARG A 79 -2.01 -10.02 0.82
N PRO A 80 -1.09 -9.31 1.47
CA PRO A 80 0.21 -9.04 0.89
C PRO A 80 1.07 -10.30 0.86
N LYS A 81 2.04 -10.34 -0.05
CA LYS A 81 2.91 -11.50 -0.26
C LYS A 81 3.86 -11.67 0.92
N LEU A 82 3.82 -12.82 1.59
CA LEU A 82 4.75 -13.15 2.67
C LEU A 82 6.14 -13.44 2.09
N LEU A 83 7.16 -12.73 2.58
CA LEU A 83 8.56 -12.98 2.23
C LEU A 83 9.25 -13.88 3.25
N ASN A 84 9.03 -13.61 4.54
CA ASN A 84 9.70 -14.34 5.62
C ASN A 84 8.88 -14.29 6.92
N LYS A 85 9.02 -15.32 7.75
CA LYS A 85 8.55 -15.39 9.13
C LYS A 85 9.72 -15.86 10.01
N LYS A 86 10.21 -15.00 10.89
CA LYS A 86 11.29 -15.33 11.82
C LYS A 86 11.03 -14.68 13.18
N ASP A 87 11.19 -15.47 14.25
CA ASP A 87 11.07 -14.99 15.64
C ASP A 87 9.75 -14.24 15.93
N GLY A 88 8.63 -14.73 15.37
CA GLY A 88 7.30 -14.09 15.53
C GLY A 88 7.07 -12.86 14.65
N ILE A 89 8.09 -12.39 13.92
CA ILE A 89 8.01 -11.25 13.01
C ILE A 89 7.75 -11.75 11.58
N TYR A 90 6.73 -11.17 10.95
CA TYR A 90 6.33 -11.44 9.59
C TYR A 90 6.77 -10.28 8.69
N THR A 91 7.44 -10.60 7.59
CA THR A 91 7.88 -9.63 6.59
C THR A 91 7.08 -9.84 5.32
N PHE A 92 6.40 -8.79 4.87
CA PHE A 92 5.57 -8.79 3.67
C PHE A 92 6.15 -7.88 2.60
N GLU A 93 6.01 -8.28 1.33
CA GLU A 93 6.27 -7.44 0.16
C GLU A 93 4.97 -6.72 -0.22
N CYS A 94 4.87 -5.44 0.13
CA CYS A 94 3.72 -4.59 -0.17
C CYS A 94 4.07 -3.11 0.02
N ASP A 95 3.38 -2.23 -0.71
CA ASP A 95 3.38 -0.81 -0.42
C ASP A 95 2.62 -0.45 0.87
N ASN A 96 2.79 0.79 1.33
CA ASN A 96 2.12 1.29 2.53
C ASN A 96 0.59 1.31 2.38
N LYS A 97 0.06 1.47 1.14
CA LYS A 97 -1.38 1.57 0.90
C LYS A 97 -2.07 0.22 1.07
N LEU A 98 -1.55 -0.83 0.44
CA LEU A 98 -2.03 -2.19 0.58
C LEU A 98 -1.89 -2.67 2.03
N ALA A 99 -0.76 -2.36 2.67
CA ALA A 99 -0.54 -2.68 4.07
C ALA A 99 -1.58 -2.02 4.99
N MET A 100 -1.88 -0.73 4.79
CA MET A 100 -2.94 -0.05 5.55
C MET A 100 -4.30 -0.74 5.37
N VAL A 101 -4.71 -1.01 4.12
CA VAL A 101 -5.99 -1.65 3.84
C VAL A 101 -6.09 -3.03 4.50
N TYR A 102 -5.03 -3.83 4.42
CA TYR A 102 -5.03 -5.19 4.92
C TYR A 102 -4.90 -5.28 6.44
N PHE A 103 -3.99 -4.51 7.06
CA PHE A 103 -3.69 -4.65 8.49
C PHE A 103 -4.63 -3.83 9.39
N ALA A 104 -5.22 -2.73 8.91
CA ALA A 104 -6.08 -1.89 9.74
C ALA A 104 -7.32 -2.64 10.30
N GLN A 105 -7.87 -3.56 9.51
CA GLN A 105 -9.01 -4.41 9.93
C GLN A 105 -8.68 -5.37 11.09
N PHE A 106 -7.40 -5.58 11.41
CA PHE A 106 -7.01 -6.50 12.50
C PHE A 106 -6.92 -5.77 13.85
N PHE A 107 -6.99 -4.43 13.85
CA PHE A 107 -6.91 -3.59 15.05
C PHE A 107 -5.74 -3.98 15.96
N SER A 108 -6.01 -4.25 17.24
CA SER A 108 -5.00 -4.63 18.24
C SER A 108 -4.37 -6.01 18.03
N ASN A 109 -4.84 -6.80 17.05
CA ASN A 109 -4.29 -8.12 16.76
C ASN A 109 -3.07 -8.08 15.82
N VAL A 110 -2.67 -6.90 15.35
CA VAL A 110 -1.47 -6.68 14.57
C VAL A 110 -0.74 -5.44 15.02
N LYS A 111 0.59 -5.51 15.04
CA LYS A 111 1.47 -4.38 15.33
C LYS A 111 2.42 -4.18 14.17
N ILE A 112 2.34 -3.02 13.53
CA ILE A 112 3.28 -2.62 12.48
C ILE A 112 4.60 -2.19 13.13
N LEU A 113 5.68 -2.85 12.75
CA LEU A 113 7.04 -2.58 13.23
C LEU A 113 7.79 -1.66 12.26
N GLU A 114 7.71 -1.93 10.96
CA GLU A 114 8.34 -1.16 9.88
C GLU A 114 7.43 -1.10 8.64
N PRO A 115 7.45 0.00 7.87
CA PRO A 115 8.20 1.24 8.12
C PRO A 115 7.56 2.11 9.22
N SER A 116 8.35 2.99 9.83
CA SER A 116 7.90 3.89 10.90
C SER A 116 6.78 4.84 10.45
N GLU A 117 6.83 5.32 9.21
CA GLU A 117 5.79 6.14 8.60
C GLU A 117 4.43 5.44 8.63
N LEU A 118 4.38 4.18 8.21
CA LEU A 118 3.15 3.38 8.18
C LEU A 118 2.60 3.15 9.60
N LYS A 119 3.50 2.88 10.56
CA LYS A 119 3.15 2.73 11.97
C LYS A 119 2.52 4.00 12.53
N GLU A 120 3.13 5.17 12.32
CA GLU A 120 2.60 6.45 12.81
C GLU A 120 1.28 6.82 12.10
N ARG A 121 1.16 6.51 10.80
CA ARG A 121 -0.09 6.70 10.06
C ARG A 121 -1.23 5.90 10.68
N LEU A 122 -1.05 4.59 10.91
CA LEU A 122 -2.09 3.75 11.52
C LEU A 122 -2.44 4.24 12.93
N LYS A 123 -1.45 4.61 13.73
CA LYS A 123 -1.66 5.16 15.08
C LYS A 123 -2.48 6.45 15.06
N ASN A 124 -2.21 7.36 14.13
CA ASN A 124 -2.93 8.62 14.01
C ASN A 124 -4.38 8.40 13.57
N GLU A 125 -4.62 7.49 12.62
CA GLU A 125 -5.98 7.14 12.20
C GLU A 125 -6.78 6.54 13.35
N LEU A 126 -6.20 5.60 14.11
CA LEU A 126 -6.86 5.02 15.28
C LEU A 126 -7.17 6.07 16.37
N LYS A 127 -6.26 7.03 16.60
CA LYS A 127 -6.51 8.16 17.52
C LYS A 127 -7.67 9.03 17.05
N LYS A 128 -7.74 9.35 15.75
CA LYS A 128 -8.88 10.10 15.19
C LYS A 128 -10.18 9.33 15.38
N THR A 129 -10.16 8.02 15.12
CA THR A 129 -11.32 7.15 15.36
C THR A 129 -11.78 7.23 16.82
N ILE A 130 -10.85 7.14 17.78
CA ILE A 130 -11.18 7.27 19.21
C ILE A 130 -11.86 8.60 19.51
N LYS A 131 -11.29 9.72 19.05
CA LYS A 131 -11.88 11.06 19.25
C LYS A 131 -13.32 11.17 18.75
N ILE A 132 -13.62 10.58 17.59
CA ILE A 132 -14.99 10.54 17.02
C ILE A 132 -15.94 9.83 17.99
N TYR A 133 -15.54 8.68 18.54
CA TYR A 133 -16.37 7.93 19.49
C TYR A 133 -16.49 8.61 20.87
N GLU A 134 -15.49 9.41 21.24
CA GLU A 134 -15.50 10.20 22.49
C GLU A 134 -16.25 11.55 22.35
N ASN A 135 -16.79 11.85 21.16
CA ASN A 135 -17.42 13.13 20.82
C ASN A 135 -16.50 14.35 21.07
N GLU A 136 -15.19 14.15 20.94
CA GLU A 136 -14.17 15.22 21.03
C GLU A 136 -13.98 15.93 19.67
N GLU A 137 -15.00 15.97 18.82
CA GLU A 137 -14.90 16.69 17.54
C GLU A 137 -14.72 18.18 17.80
N GLU A 138 -13.55 18.71 17.43
CA GLU A 138 -13.43 20.10 17.00
C GLU A 138 -14.46 20.30 15.89
N LYS A 139 -15.45 21.14 16.17
CA LYS A 139 -16.44 21.62 15.20
C LYS A 139 -15.72 22.43 14.12
N ASP A 140 -15.08 21.77 13.17
CA ASP A 140 -14.65 22.40 11.93
C ASP A 140 -15.66 22.04 10.84
N VAL A 141 -16.72 22.85 10.77
CA VAL A 141 -17.52 23.10 9.55
C VAL A 141 -17.26 24.53 9.12
#